data_AF-A0A640T9Q3-F1
#
_entry.id   AF-A0A640T9Q3-F1
#
_cell.length_a   1.000
_cell.length_b   1.000
_cell.length_c   1.000
_cell.angle_alpha   90.00
_cell.angle_beta   90.00
_cell.angle_gamma   90.00
#
_symmetry.space_group_name_H-M   'P 1'
#
loop_
_entity.id
_entity.type
_entity.pdbx_description
1 polymer ?
#
loop_
_entity_poly.entity_id
_entity_poly.type
_entity_poly.pdbx_seq_one_letter_code
_entity_poly.pdbx_strand_id
1 'polypeptide(L)'
;MFKKHAEKREASRRHRQIMNAAYHLLTPGLHLDTTARLSPEDVVVLAYGRHQIRITEEEARDALGAALLERGFDLGRMTTT
;
A
#
# COMPACT_ATOMS: atom_id res chain seq x y z
N MET A 1 -9.57 16.56 25.67
CA MET A 1 -8.27 16.08 25.13
C MET A 1 -8.30 14.65 24.57
N PHE A 2 -9.17 13.73 25.03
CA PHE A 2 -9.15 12.33 24.57
C PHE A 2 -9.51 12.07 23.09
N LYS A 3 -10.39 12.88 22.48
CA LYS A 3 -10.82 12.71 21.06
C LYS A 3 -9.65 12.83 20.07
N LYS A 4 -8.80 13.84 20.23
CA LYS A 4 -7.62 14.08 19.37
C LYS A 4 -6.62 12.91 19.40
N HIS A 5 -6.48 12.23 20.55
CA HIS A 5 -5.63 11.05 20.67
C HIS A 5 -6.26 9.79 20.06
N ALA A 6 -7.59 9.70 19.98
CA ALA A 6 -8.28 8.60 19.32
C ALA A 6 -8.20 8.74 17.78
N GLU A 7 -8.44 9.93 17.26
CA GLU A 7 -8.32 10.27 15.83
C GLU A 7 -6.91 9.99 15.29
N LYS A 8 -5.87 10.42 16.03
CA LYS A 8 -4.47 10.14 15.65
C LYS A 8 -4.17 8.64 15.60
N ARG A 9 -4.69 7.87 16.57
CA ARG A 9 -4.49 6.41 16.62
C ARG A 9 -5.19 5.70 15.47
N GLU A 10 -6.40 6.13 15.13
CA GLU A 10 -7.15 5.59 14.00
C GLU A 10 -6.46 5.90 12.67
N ALA A 11 -6.01 7.15 12.48
CA ALA A 11 -5.25 7.54 11.29
C ALA A 11 -3.97 6.72 11.14
N SER A 12 -3.20 6.54 12.22
CA SER A 12 -2.00 5.70 12.21
C SER A 12 -2.31 4.23 11.92
N ARG A 13 -3.42 3.70 12.45
CA ARG A 13 -3.87 2.33 12.16
C ARG A 13 -4.21 2.17 10.69
N ARG A 14 -5.02 3.09 10.14
CA ARG A 14 -5.38 3.11 8.72
C ARG A 14 -4.14 3.14 7.84
N HIS A 15 -3.22 4.07 8.12
CA HIS A 15 -1.96 4.18 7.38
C HIS A 15 -1.16 2.87 7.40
N ARG A 16 -1.01 2.25 8.57
CA ARG A 16 -0.31 0.96 8.69
C ARG A 16 -0.99 -0.15 7.89
N GLN A 17 -2.32 -0.20 7.87
CA GLN A 17 -3.06 -1.21 7.12
C GLN A 17 -2.86 -1.04 5.60
N ILE A 18 -2.85 0.20 5.11
CA ILE A 18 -2.59 0.50 3.70
C ILE A 18 -1.15 0.11 3.33
N MET A 19 -0.17 0.51 4.15
CA MET A 19 1.24 0.15 3.91
C MET A 19 1.46 -1.37 3.96
N ASN A 20 0.80 -2.09 4.86
CA ASN A 20 0.87 -3.54 4.90
C ASN A 20 0.32 -4.18 3.61
N ALA A 21 -0.74 -3.61 3.02
CA ALA A 21 -1.26 -4.08 1.74
C ALA A 21 -0.22 -3.87 0.61
N ALA A 22 0.43 -2.71 0.56
CA ALA A 22 1.50 -2.43 -0.40
C ALA A 22 2.71 -3.36 -0.21
N TYR A 23 3.16 -3.58 1.04
CA TYR A 23 4.26 -4.51 1.33
C TYR A 23 3.97 -5.96 0.97
N HIS A 24 2.71 -6.37 1.03
CA HIS A 24 2.32 -7.71 0.62
C HIS A 24 2.57 -7.96 -0.86
N LEU A 25 2.44 -6.95 -1.73
CA LEU A 25 2.81 -7.06 -3.15
C LEU A 25 4.31 -7.24 -3.36
N LEU A 26 5.13 -6.72 -2.44
CA LEU A 26 6.59 -6.78 -2.52
C LEU A 26 7.16 -8.05 -1.84
N THR A 27 6.33 -8.84 -1.18
CA THR A 27 6.80 -10.01 -0.44
C THR A 27 7.02 -11.19 -1.40
N PRO A 28 8.22 -11.82 -1.42
CA PRO A 28 8.61 -12.85 -2.41
C PRO A 28 7.79 -14.16 -2.45
N GLY A 29 6.63 -14.24 -1.81
CA GLY A 29 5.78 -15.43 -1.72
C GLY A 29 4.66 -15.49 -2.77
N LEU A 30 4.22 -14.35 -3.32
CA LEU A 30 3.50 -14.37 -4.59
C LEU A 30 4.54 -14.58 -5.68
N HIS A 31 4.29 -15.49 -6.61
CA HIS A 31 5.08 -15.64 -7.85
C HIS A 31 4.91 -14.42 -8.76
N LEU A 32 5.16 -13.22 -8.24
CA LEU A 32 5.49 -12.07 -9.03
C LEU A 32 6.89 -12.36 -9.54
N ASP A 33 6.95 -12.65 -10.83
CA ASP A 33 8.15 -12.40 -11.60
C ASP A 33 8.76 -11.10 -11.08
N THR A 34 10.00 -11.15 -10.61
CA THR A 34 10.64 -9.97 -10.00
C THR A 34 10.78 -8.81 -10.99
N THR A 35 10.44 -9.02 -12.26
CA THR A 35 10.33 -8.03 -13.33
C THR A 35 8.90 -7.50 -13.55
N ALA A 36 7.88 -8.12 -12.96
CA ALA A 36 6.50 -7.70 -13.10
C ALA A 36 6.31 -6.28 -12.54
N ARG A 37 5.64 -5.45 -13.34
CA ARG A 37 5.23 -4.13 -12.88
C ARG A 37 4.07 -4.27 -11.90
N LEU A 38 4.07 -3.45 -10.86
CA LEU A 38 3.05 -3.45 -9.82
C LEU A 38 2.05 -2.33 -10.07
N SER A 39 0.77 -2.63 -9.92
CA SER A 39 -0.29 -1.64 -10.11
C SER A 39 -0.77 -1.06 -8.77
N PRO A 40 -1.03 0.26 -8.69
CA PRO A 40 -1.78 0.85 -7.59
C PRO A 40 -3.14 0.17 -7.38
N GLU A 41 -3.79 -0.32 -8.45
CA GLU A 41 -5.07 -1.02 -8.35
C GLU A 41 -4.96 -2.31 -7.51
N ASP A 42 -3.83 -3.00 -7.58
CA ASP A 42 -3.58 -4.19 -6.75
C ASP A 42 -3.56 -3.84 -5.26
N VAL A 43 -3.04 -2.65 -4.92
CA VAL A 43 -3.07 -2.14 -3.54
C VAL A 43 -4.50 -1.81 -3.11
N VAL A 44 -5.32 -1.23 -3.99
CA VAL A 44 -6.75 -0.99 -3.72
C VAL A 44 -7.46 -2.31 -3.39
N VAL A 45 -7.27 -3.32 -4.24
CA VAL A 45 -7.89 -4.64 -4.08
C VAL A 45 -7.41 -5.33 -2.80
N LEU A 46 -6.11 -5.28 -2.50
CA LEU A 46 -5.57 -5.89 -1.27
C LEU A 46 -5.98 -5.15 0.00
N ALA A 47 -6.01 -3.82 -0.01
CA ALA A 47 -6.46 -3.03 1.13
C ALA A 47 -7.92 -3.35 1.47
N TYR A 48 -8.76 -3.49 0.45
CA TYR A 48 -10.15 -3.90 0.65
C TYR A 48 -10.25 -5.37 1.10
N GLY A 49 -9.59 -6.29 0.41
CA GLY A 49 -9.68 -7.73 0.69
C GLY A 49 -9.16 -8.13 2.07
N ARG A 50 -8.08 -7.49 2.55
CA ARG A 50 -7.44 -7.86 3.83
C ARG A 50 -7.92 -7.03 5.02
N HIS A 51 -8.28 -5.77 4.78
CA HIS A 51 -8.52 -4.80 5.85
C HIS A 51 -9.90 -4.13 5.75
N GLN A 52 -10.69 -4.43 4.72
CA GLN A 52 -11.99 -3.79 4.45
C GLN A 52 -11.89 -2.26 4.34
N ILE A 53 -10.72 -1.75 3.95
CA ILE A 53 -10.49 -0.32 3.78
C ILE A 53 -10.66 0.02 2.30
N ARG A 54 -11.48 1.04 2.02
CA ARG A 54 -11.51 1.67 0.70
C ARG A 54 -10.52 2.82 0.68
N ILE A 55 -9.69 2.83 -0.36
CA ILE A 55 -8.72 3.87 -0.66
C ILE A 55 -8.90 4.31 -2.11
N THR A 56 -8.50 5.54 -2.42
CA THR A 56 -8.43 5.99 -3.81
C THR A 56 -7.22 5.37 -4.52
N GLU A 57 -7.21 5.43 -5.84
CA GLU A 57 -6.04 5.02 -6.62
C GLU A 57 -4.81 5.89 -6.30
N GLU A 58 -5.01 7.19 -6.03
CA GLU A 58 -3.93 8.11 -5.62
C GLU A 58 -3.31 7.70 -4.28
N GLU A 59 -4.14 7.39 -3.28
CA GLU A 59 -3.66 6.88 -1.98
C GLU A 59 -2.90 5.56 -2.14
N ALA A 60 -3.39 4.67 -3.01
CA ALA A 60 -2.73 3.42 -3.34
C ALA A 60 -1.38 3.65 -4.05
N ARG A 61 -1.31 4.63 -4.96
CA ARG A 61 -0.10 5.00 -5.69
C ARG A 61 0.98 5.51 -4.74
N ASP A 62 0.61 6.41 -3.82
CA ASP A 62 1.51 6.93 -2.80
C ASP A 62 2.03 5.82 -1.87
N ALA A 63 1.13 4.94 -1.43
CA ALA A 63 1.50 3.81 -0.57
C ALA A 63 2.43 2.81 -1.29
N LEU A 64 2.16 2.51 -2.56
CA LEU A 64 3.00 1.63 -3.36
C LEU A 64 4.38 2.24 -3.61
N GLY A 65 4.42 3.51 -3.99
CA GLY A 65 5.66 4.24 -4.20
C GLY A 65 6.52 4.30 -2.94
N ALA A 66 5.90 4.61 -1.79
CA ALA A 66 6.58 4.58 -0.50
C ALA A 66 7.13 3.18 -0.18
N ALA A 67 6.32 2.14 -0.34
CA ALA A 67 6.74 0.76 -0.06
C ALA A 67 7.90 0.30 -0.98
N LEU A 68 7.88 0.70 -2.26
CA LEU A 68 8.96 0.43 -3.22
C LEU A 68 10.27 1.10 -2.80
N LEU A 69 10.22 2.39 -2.48
CA LEU A 69 11.39 3.16 -2.05
C LEU A 69 11.95 2.62 -0.73
N GLU A 70 11.10 2.29 0.25
CA GLU A 70 11.53 1.69 1.53
C GLU A 70 12.18 0.30 1.34
N ARG A 71 11.86 -0.40 0.24
CA ARG A 71 12.48 -1.68 -0.13
C ARG A 71 13.64 -1.57 -1.12
N GLY A 72 14.02 -0.35 -1.51
CA GLY A 72 15.16 -0.09 -2.40
C GLY A 72 14.85 -0.34 -3.88
N PHE A 73 13.59 -0.36 -4.28
CA PHE A 73 13.18 -0.43 -5.68
C PHE A 73 12.97 0.97 -6.28
N ASP A 74 13.12 1.06 -7.60
CA ASP A 74 12.78 2.25 -8.37
C ASP A 74 11.26 2.35 -8.60
N LEU A 75 10.74 3.58 -8.64
CA LEU A 75 9.35 3.90 -8.99
C LEU A 75 9.00 3.47 -10.42
N GLY A 76 9.98 3.27 -11.30
CA GLY A 76 9.79 2.68 -12.63
C GLY A 76 9.20 1.25 -12.63
N ARG A 77 9.14 0.58 -11.47
CA ARG A 77 8.41 -0.68 -11.30
C ARG A 77 6.89 -0.51 -11.20
N MET A 78 6.38 0.69 -11.03
CA MET A 78 4.94 0.95 -11.00
C MET A 78 4.40 1.02 -12.42
N THR A 79 3.21 0.46 -12.65
CA THR A 79 2.47 0.75 -13.88
C THR A 79 1.92 2.17 -13.80
N THR A 80 2.29 3.01 -14.76
CA THR A 80 1.55 4.23 -15.08
C THR A 80 0.45 3.83 -16.04
N THR A 81 -0.78 3.71 -15.54
CA THR A 81 -1.97 3.68 -16.40
C THR A 81 -2.15 5.04 -17.05
#